data_AF-A0A495KZP5-F1
#
_entry.id   AF-A0A495KZP5-F1
#
_cell.length_a   1.000
_cell.length_b   1.000
_cell.length_c   1.000
_cell.angle_alpha   90.00
_cell.angle_beta   90.00
_cell.angle_gamma   90.00
#
_symmetry.space_group_name_H-M   'P 1'
#
loop_
_entity.id
_entity.type
_entity.pdbx_description
1 polymer ?
#
loop_
_entity_poly.entity_id
_entity_poly.type
_entity_poly.pdbx_seq_one_letter_code
_entity_poly.pdbx_strand_id
1 'polypeptide(L)'
;MLLRMWDIQMLEPVEEWYLKLAVGDPVAARLVANALDRLSRAGPLEGHPLVNDIRGSRTRHLKELRPGSAGRGPVRLLFVFGPSRQAVILVAGDTGDQGRRWYKEHVPIAEDRDLEYLRDQKDGREARTRDWREIRAEAERLNPWSASPEAEELAEADDARVEAEAMGYALAALRQESGLTQAQVAEGMGADQTLVSQIEHGQVDSLEHLRCYIGAIGGILELKVAQEPTRVTLGLAESGAGRAGG
;
A
#
# COMPACT_ATOMS: atom_id res chain seq x y z
N MET A 1 6.89 -1.48 24.43
CA MET A 1 6.92 -2.77 23.72
C MET A 1 7.70 -2.54 22.43
N LEU A 2 8.89 -3.14 22.25
CA LEU A 2 9.60 -3.01 20.98
C LEU A 2 8.80 -3.75 19.90
N LEU A 3 8.18 -3.02 18.98
CA LEU A 3 7.71 -3.57 17.72
C LEU A 3 8.95 -4.10 16.98
N ARG A 4 9.20 -5.41 17.05
CA ARG A 4 10.20 -6.02 16.15
C ARG A 4 9.65 -5.93 14.73
N MET A 5 10.47 -5.50 13.78
CA MET A 5 10.13 -5.46 12.36
C MET A 5 9.97 -6.88 11.80
N TRP A 6 9.27 -7.00 10.67
CA TRP A 6 9.25 -8.19 9.83
C TRP A 6 10.49 -8.20 8.93
N ASP A 7 11.18 -9.33 8.85
CA ASP A 7 12.30 -9.46 7.94
C ASP A 7 11.78 -9.66 6.51
N ILE A 8 12.41 -9.01 5.55
CA ILE A 8 12.06 -9.15 4.14
C ILE A 8 13.14 -9.99 3.48
N GLN A 9 12.74 -11.12 2.92
CA GLN A 9 13.63 -12.07 2.25
C GLN A 9 13.31 -12.06 0.76
N MET A 10 14.32 -11.91 -0.10
CA MET A 10 14.13 -11.94 -1.56
C MET A 10 14.79 -13.17 -2.16
N LEU A 11 14.10 -13.87 -3.06
CA LEU A 11 14.74 -14.91 -3.86
C LEU A 11 15.76 -14.31 -4.84
N GLU A 12 16.81 -15.07 -5.16
CA GLU A 12 17.89 -14.69 -6.09
C GLU A 12 17.39 -13.97 -7.38
N PRO A 13 16.37 -14.45 -8.13
CA PRO A 13 15.90 -13.74 -9.32
C PRO A 13 15.27 -12.36 -9.04
N VAL A 14 14.75 -12.16 -7.84
CA VAL A 14 14.11 -10.91 -7.41
C VAL A 14 15.16 -9.90 -6.98
N GLU A 15 16.18 -10.30 -6.22
CA GLU A 15 17.28 -9.41 -5.86
C GLU A 15 18.07 -8.94 -7.09
N GLU A 16 18.35 -9.83 -8.04
CA GLU A 16 19.03 -9.46 -9.29
C GLU A 16 18.22 -8.42 -10.08
N TRP A 17 16.91 -8.61 -10.13
CA TRP A 17 15.99 -7.67 -10.77
C TRP A 17 16.02 -6.31 -10.07
N TYR A 18 15.97 -6.29 -8.74
CA TYR A 18 15.96 -5.05 -7.96
C TYR A 18 17.28 -4.28 -8.11
N LEU A 19 18.44 -4.96 -8.05
CA LEU A 19 19.74 -4.31 -8.23
C LEU A 19 19.89 -3.72 -9.64
N LYS A 20 19.39 -4.39 -10.68
CA LYS A 20 19.31 -3.84 -12.04
C LYS A 20 18.39 -2.61 -12.10
N LEU A 21 17.25 -2.66 -11.41
CA LEU A 21 16.32 -1.53 -11.31
C LEU A 21 16.98 -0.33 -10.62
N ALA A 22 17.70 -0.54 -9.51
CA ALA A 22 18.37 0.53 -8.78
C ALA A 22 19.39 1.33 -9.62
N VAL A 23 20.03 0.66 -10.59
CA VAL A 23 20.96 1.32 -11.52
C VAL A 23 20.21 1.93 -12.71
N GLY A 24 19.26 1.20 -13.30
CA GLY A 24 18.59 1.61 -14.55
C GLY A 24 17.44 2.60 -14.38
N ASP A 25 16.72 2.53 -13.26
CA ASP A 25 15.61 3.41 -12.87
C ASP A 25 15.57 3.58 -11.35
N PRO A 26 16.45 4.44 -10.81
CA PRO A 26 16.57 4.62 -9.37
C PRO A 26 15.32 5.19 -8.71
N VAL A 27 14.51 5.97 -9.44
CA VAL A 27 13.24 6.52 -8.94
C VAL A 27 12.26 5.39 -8.67
N ALA A 28 12.07 4.49 -9.64
CA ALA A 28 11.22 3.31 -9.45
C ALA A 28 11.75 2.39 -8.35
N ALA A 29 13.07 2.18 -8.28
CA ALA A 29 13.70 1.39 -7.22
C ALA A 29 13.46 2.00 -5.83
N ARG A 30 13.52 3.34 -5.70
CA ARG A 30 13.25 4.03 -4.44
C ARG A 30 11.80 3.85 -3.97
N LEU A 31 10.83 3.90 -4.89
CA LEU A 31 9.42 3.63 -4.57
C LEU A 31 9.20 2.17 -4.12
N VAL A 32 9.89 1.22 -4.77
CA VAL A 32 9.90 -0.19 -4.34
C VAL A 32 10.50 -0.32 -2.94
N ALA A 33 11.65 0.33 -2.69
CA ALA A 33 12.31 0.32 -1.39
C ALA A 33 11.40 0.87 -0.28
N ASN A 34 10.72 1.98 -0.54
CA ASN A 34 9.79 2.58 0.41
C ASN A 34 8.63 1.65 0.76
N ALA A 35 8.05 0.98 -0.24
CA ALA A 35 7.00 -0.03 -0.04
C ALA A 35 7.46 -1.23 0.79
N LEU A 36 8.70 -1.70 0.58
CA LEU A 36 9.29 -2.79 1.36
C LEU A 36 9.60 -2.38 2.80
N ASP A 37 10.05 -1.14 3.01
CA ASP A 37 10.31 -0.57 4.34
C ASP A 37 9.00 -0.44 5.13
N ARG A 38 7.89 -0.02 4.49
CA ARG A 38 6.53 -0.07 5.06
C ARG A 38 6.11 -1.49 5.42
N LEU A 39 6.22 -2.43 4.48
CA LEU A 39 5.89 -3.84 4.71
C LEU A 39 6.70 -4.44 5.87
N SER A 40 7.99 -4.09 5.99
CA SER A 40 8.83 -4.53 7.11
C SER A 40 8.37 -3.97 8.46
N ARG A 41 7.90 -2.71 8.49
CA ARG A 41 7.39 -2.08 9.72
C ARG A 41 6.04 -2.66 10.17
N ALA A 42 5.08 -2.79 9.25
CA ALA A 42 3.70 -3.15 9.57
C ALA A 42 3.41 -4.66 9.45
N GLY A 43 4.11 -5.37 8.58
CA GLY A 43 3.87 -6.79 8.31
C GLY A 43 2.43 -7.06 7.84
N PRO A 44 1.74 -8.08 8.40
CA PRO A 44 0.37 -8.43 8.03
C PRO A 44 -0.68 -7.34 8.26
N LEU A 45 -0.35 -6.28 8.99
CA LEU A 45 -1.24 -5.13 9.18
C LEU A 45 -1.18 -4.14 8.01
N GLU A 46 -0.16 -4.24 7.13
CA GLU A 46 -0.13 -3.47 5.89
C GLU A 46 -1.19 -4.01 4.93
N GLY A 47 -2.09 -3.14 4.48
CA GLY A 47 -3.24 -3.47 3.65
C GLY A 47 -3.40 -2.51 2.47
N HIS A 48 -4.64 -2.31 2.03
CA HIS A 48 -4.93 -1.35 0.97
C HIS A 48 -4.41 0.05 1.31
N PRO A 49 -3.83 0.78 0.34
CA PRO A 49 -3.70 0.46 -1.08
C PRO A 49 -2.43 -0.33 -1.44
N LEU A 50 -1.51 -0.50 -0.48
CA LEU A 50 -0.14 -0.95 -0.72
C LEU A 50 -0.06 -2.47 -0.87
N VAL A 51 -0.85 -3.21 -0.10
CA VAL A 51 -0.90 -4.67 -0.11
C VAL A 51 -2.31 -5.15 -0.44
N ASN A 52 -2.42 -6.08 -1.41
CA ASN A 52 -3.66 -6.77 -1.73
C ASN A 52 -3.47 -8.30 -1.68
N ASP A 53 -4.57 -9.03 -1.60
CA ASP A 53 -4.60 -10.48 -1.82
C ASP A 53 -4.68 -10.82 -3.32
N ILE A 54 -3.94 -11.86 -3.75
CA ILE A 54 -4.09 -12.42 -5.09
C ILE A 54 -5.29 -13.38 -5.10
N ARG A 55 -6.35 -12.99 -5.82
CA ARG A 55 -7.55 -13.82 -6.00
C ARG A 55 -7.28 -14.95 -7.01
N GLY A 56 -7.79 -16.14 -6.71
CA GLY A 56 -7.72 -17.29 -7.61
C GLY A 56 -6.38 -18.02 -7.62
N SER A 57 -5.44 -17.65 -6.75
CA SER A 57 -4.19 -18.40 -6.54
C SER A 57 -4.47 -19.75 -5.87
N ARG A 58 -3.68 -20.78 -6.24
CA ARG A 58 -3.59 -22.06 -5.52
C ARG A 58 -3.00 -21.89 -4.13
N THR A 59 -2.16 -20.86 -3.94
CA THR A 59 -1.59 -20.48 -2.65
C THR A 59 -2.52 -19.48 -1.96
N ARG A 60 -3.19 -19.94 -0.89
CA ARG A 60 -4.21 -19.14 -0.15
C ARG A 60 -3.69 -17.86 0.52
N HIS A 61 -2.37 -17.69 0.60
CA HIS A 61 -1.73 -16.56 1.27
C HIS A 61 -0.83 -15.75 0.34
N LEU A 62 -0.97 -15.92 -0.98
CA LEU A 62 -0.24 -15.12 -1.96
C LEU A 62 -0.78 -13.70 -1.98
N LYS A 63 0.12 -12.74 -1.80
CA LYS A 63 -0.17 -11.30 -1.75
C LYS A 63 0.58 -10.56 -2.83
N GLU A 64 0.10 -9.37 -3.17
CA GLU A 64 0.83 -8.39 -3.97
C GLU A 64 1.20 -7.17 -3.16
N LEU A 65 2.41 -6.66 -3.38
CA LEU A 65 2.86 -5.34 -2.98
C LEU A 65 2.80 -4.41 -4.19
N ARG A 66 2.29 -3.19 -3.99
CA ARG A 66 1.99 -2.20 -5.04
C ARG A 66 2.71 -0.87 -4.78
N PRO A 67 4.04 -0.80 -4.99
CA PRO A 67 4.77 0.45 -4.93
C PRO A 67 4.15 1.53 -5.83
N GLY A 68 4.42 2.80 -5.50
CA GLY A 68 4.13 3.93 -6.39
C GLY A 68 4.76 3.75 -7.78
N SER A 69 4.26 4.49 -8.77
CA SER A 69 4.79 4.48 -10.14
C SER A 69 5.37 5.84 -10.51
N ALA A 70 6.52 5.82 -11.22
CA ALA A 70 7.17 6.99 -11.77
C ALA A 70 6.85 7.20 -13.27
N GLY A 71 5.71 6.70 -13.76
CA GLY A 71 5.22 6.93 -15.13
C GLY A 71 5.69 5.94 -16.19
N ARG A 72 6.53 4.95 -15.87
CA ARG A 72 6.95 3.87 -16.78
C ARG A 72 6.08 2.62 -16.77
N GLY A 73 5.10 2.56 -15.86
CA GLY A 73 4.26 1.39 -15.63
C GLY A 73 4.23 1.00 -14.15
N PRO A 74 3.25 0.19 -13.72
CA PRO A 74 3.16 -0.24 -12.33
C PRO A 74 4.12 -1.39 -12.05
N VAL A 75 5.00 -1.22 -11.08
CA VAL A 75 5.76 -2.34 -10.49
C VAL A 75 4.87 -3.13 -9.55
N ARG A 76 4.98 -4.47 -9.58
CA ARG A 76 4.30 -5.37 -8.65
C ARG A 76 5.28 -6.39 -8.11
N LEU A 77 5.11 -6.74 -6.83
CA LEU A 77 5.85 -7.82 -6.20
C LEU A 77 4.86 -8.83 -5.62
N LEU A 78 5.03 -10.10 -5.96
CA LEU A 78 4.24 -11.19 -5.37
C LEU A 78 5.01 -11.79 -4.20
N PHE A 79 4.35 -11.94 -3.06
CA PHE A 79 5.00 -12.38 -1.83
C PHE A 79 4.05 -13.17 -0.92
N VAL A 80 4.64 -13.85 0.06
CA VAL A 80 3.92 -14.55 1.13
C VAL A 80 4.48 -14.15 2.49
N PHE A 81 3.67 -14.25 3.55
CA PHE A 81 4.17 -14.16 4.92
C PHE A 81 4.56 -15.55 5.43
N GLY A 82 5.81 -15.71 5.85
CA GLY A 82 6.34 -16.94 6.42
C GLY A 82 6.13 -17.04 7.95
N PRO A 83 6.29 -18.25 8.51
CA PRO A 83 6.01 -18.53 9.93
C PRO A 83 6.95 -17.81 10.92
N SER A 84 8.15 -17.42 10.46
CA SER A 84 9.19 -16.80 11.29
C SER A 84 9.20 -15.27 11.23
N ARG A 85 8.02 -14.64 11.06
CA ARG A 85 7.88 -13.17 10.93
C ARG A 85 8.69 -12.59 9.76
N GLN A 86 8.67 -13.28 8.65
CA GLN A 86 9.28 -12.85 7.41
C GLN A 86 8.24 -12.64 6.32
N ALA A 87 8.45 -11.68 5.43
CA ALA A 87 7.79 -11.65 4.13
C ALA A 87 8.79 -12.10 3.07
N VAL A 88 8.40 -13.07 2.26
CA VAL A 88 9.27 -13.68 1.25
C VAL A 88 8.80 -13.20 -0.12
N ILE A 89 9.62 -12.39 -0.78
CA ILE A 89 9.34 -11.86 -2.11
C ILE A 89 9.70 -12.92 -3.14
N LEU A 90 8.68 -13.39 -3.86
CA LEU A 90 8.76 -14.53 -4.76
C LEU A 90 8.99 -14.10 -6.20
N VAL A 91 8.35 -13.00 -6.61
CA VAL A 91 8.41 -12.45 -7.97
C VAL A 91 8.34 -10.93 -7.88
N ALA A 92 9.07 -10.23 -8.73
CA ALA A 92 8.91 -8.80 -8.94
C ALA A 92 9.04 -8.47 -10.43
N GLY A 93 8.37 -7.40 -10.86
CA GLY A 93 8.48 -6.92 -12.23
C GLY A 93 7.57 -5.74 -12.52
N ASP A 94 7.84 -5.09 -13.65
CA ASP A 94 6.92 -4.12 -14.23
C ASP A 94 5.78 -4.88 -14.94
N THR A 95 4.55 -4.46 -14.67
CA THR A 95 3.35 -5.02 -15.30
C THR A 95 3.04 -4.36 -16.65
N GLY A 96 3.55 -3.16 -16.89
CA GLY A 96 3.25 -2.33 -18.05
C GLY A 96 1.75 -2.22 -18.33
N ASP A 97 1.41 -2.03 -19.60
CA ASP A 97 0.00 -1.95 -20.05
C ASP A 97 -0.70 -3.32 -20.11
N GLN A 98 0.04 -4.43 -19.92
CA GLN A 98 -0.47 -5.80 -20.06
C GLN A 98 -0.65 -6.51 -18.71
N GLY A 99 -1.12 -5.79 -17.68
CA GLY A 99 -1.24 -6.31 -16.32
C GLY A 99 -1.92 -7.69 -16.21
N ARG A 100 -3.04 -7.93 -16.92
CA ARG A 100 -3.71 -9.25 -16.91
C ARG A 100 -2.81 -10.38 -17.39
N ARG A 101 -2.01 -10.14 -18.42
CA ARG A 101 -1.05 -11.11 -18.95
C ARG A 101 0.07 -11.35 -17.96
N TRP A 102 0.59 -10.28 -17.35
CA TRP A 102 1.62 -10.37 -16.32
C TRP A 102 1.18 -11.28 -15.18
N TYR A 103 -0.03 -11.10 -14.62
CA TYR A 103 -0.52 -12.00 -13.55
C TYR A 103 -0.68 -13.44 -14.02
N LYS A 104 -1.22 -13.68 -15.22
CA LYS A 104 -1.38 -15.04 -15.78
C LYS A 104 -0.03 -15.76 -15.90
N GLU A 105 1.03 -15.03 -16.22
CA GLU A 105 2.38 -15.58 -16.36
C GLU A 105 3.09 -15.74 -15.01
N HIS A 106 2.95 -14.76 -14.10
CA HIS A 106 3.79 -14.65 -12.90
C HIS A 106 3.16 -15.26 -11.64
N VAL A 107 1.82 -15.36 -11.54
CA VAL A 107 1.18 -16.02 -10.40
C VAL A 107 1.57 -17.50 -10.30
N PRO A 108 1.54 -18.32 -11.38
CA PRO A 108 2.01 -19.71 -11.31
C PRO A 108 3.49 -19.82 -10.89
N ILE A 109 4.35 -18.91 -11.36
CA ILE A 109 5.77 -18.87 -10.99
C ILE A 109 5.93 -18.59 -9.49
N ALA A 110 5.18 -17.63 -8.95
CA ALA A 110 5.21 -17.33 -7.52
C ALA A 110 4.73 -18.52 -6.68
N GLU A 111 3.66 -19.19 -7.09
CA GLU A 111 3.16 -20.39 -6.41
C GLU A 111 4.19 -21.52 -6.39
N ASP A 112 4.84 -21.80 -7.52
CA ASP A 112 5.84 -22.86 -7.60
C ASP A 112 7.08 -22.52 -6.76
N ARG A 113 7.49 -21.24 -6.72
CA ARG A 113 8.59 -20.74 -5.87
C ARG A 113 8.27 -20.81 -4.38
N ASP A 114 7.03 -20.52 -3.98
CA ASP A 114 6.57 -20.68 -2.59
C ASP A 114 6.64 -22.15 -2.16
N LEU A 115 6.19 -23.07 -3.01
CA LEU A 115 6.27 -24.51 -2.74
C LEU A 115 7.71 -25.02 -2.60
N GLU A 116 8.63 -24.54 -3.43
CA GLU A 116 10.07 -24.86 -3.31
C GLU A 116 10.64 -24.31 -2.00
N TYR A 117 10.35 -23.04 -1.70
CA TYR A 117 10.80 -22.37 -0.48
C TYR A 117 10.34 -23.09 0.81
N LEU A 118 9.06 -23.48 0.87
CA LEU A 118 8.52 -24.24 1.99
C LEU A 118 9.15 -25.64 2.13
N ARG A 119 9.51 -26.27 1.01
CA ARG A 119 10.21 -27.57 1.01
C ARG A 119 11.61 -27.42 1.57
N ASP A 120 12.37 -26.42 1.12
CA ASP A 120 13.73 -26.18 1.59
C ASP A 120 13.76 -25.88 3.09
N GLN A 121 12.82 -25.06 3.59
CA GLN A 121 12.67 -24.83 5.03
C GLN A 121 12.40 -26.11 5.82
N LYS A 122 11.47 -26.96 5.32
CA LYS A 122 11.11 -28.21 5.98
C LYS A 122 12.29 -29.18 6.04
N ASP A 123 13.09 -29.21 4.98
CA ASP A 123 14.27 -30.07 4.86
C ASP A 123 15.50 -29.49 5.60
N GLY A 124 15.38 -28.31 6.23
CA GLY A 124 16.48 -27.63 6.92
C GLY A 124 17.58 -27.14 5.98
N ARG A 125 17.27 -26.94 4.69
CA ARG A 125 18.19 -26.37 3.71
C ARG A 125 18.12 -24.85 3.81
N GLU A 126 19.26 -24.19 3.64
CA GLU A 126 19.27 -22.74 3.47
C GLU A 126 18.52 -22.41 2.18
N ALA A 127 17.40 -21.70 2.31
CA ALA A 127 16.70 -21.16 1.17
C ALA A 127 17.61 -20.14 0.47
N ARG A 128 17.58 -20.12 -0.87
CA ARG A 128 18.31 -19.15 -1.69
C ARG A 128 17.64 -17.77 -1.64
N THR A 129 17.60 -17.20 -0.44
CA THR A 129 17.10 -15.86 -0.17
C THR A 129 18.19 -14.99 0.42
N ARG A 130 18.07 -13.69 0.18
CA ARG A 130 18.90 -12.67 0.82
C ARG A 130 18.04 -11.65 1.55
N ASP A 131 18.59 -11.12 2.64
CA ASP A 131 17.93 -10.12 3.46
C ASP A 131 17.87 -8.77 2.72
N TRP A 132 16.69 -8.15 2.73
CA TRP A 132 16.44 -6.86 2.12
C TRP A 132 17.42 -5.76 2.56
N ARG A 133 17.85 -5.75 3.83
CA ARG A 133 18.78 -4.72 4.33
C ARG A 133 20.13 -4.81 3.62
N GLU A 134 20.59 -6.01 3.29
CA GLU A 134 21.83 -6.21 2.55
C GLU A 134 21.68 -5.80 1.08
N ILE A 135 20.56 -6.16 0.46
CA ILE A 135 20.24 -5.79 -0.92
C ILE A 135 20.14 -4.27 -1.05
N ARG A 136 19.46 -3.61 -0.11
CA ARG A 136 19.31 -2.14 -0.06
C ARG A 136 20.66 -1.44 0.09
N ALA A 137 21.51 -1.91 1.01
CA ALA A 137 22.85 -1.37 1.18
C ALA A 137 23.72 -1.56 -0.08
N GLU A 138 23.55 -2.66 -0.81
CA GLU A 138 24.22 -2.85 -2.09
C GLU A 138 23.69 -1.91 -3.18
N ALA A 139 22.37 -1.76 -3.29
CA ALA A 139 21.76 -0.82 -4.22
C ALA A 139 22.23 0.62 -3.98
N GLU A 140 22.36 1.04 -2.72
CA GLU A 140 22.89 2.35 -2.33
C GLU A 140 24.37 2.53 -2.74
N ARG A 141 25.18 1.45 -2.69
CA ARG A 141 26.56 1.50 -3.19
C ARG A 141 26.63 1.59 -4.71
N LEU A 142 25.75 0.87 -5.41
CA LEU A 142 25.68 0.90 -6.88
C LEU A 142 25.15 2.23 -7.40
N ASN A 143 24.22 2.86 -6.67
CA ASN A 143 23.66 4.15 -7.01
C ASN A 143 23.43 5.01 -5.75
N PRO A 144 24.38 5.88 -5.40
CA PRO A 144 24.29 6.73 -4.20
C PRO A 144 23.09 7.68 -4.17
N TRP A 145 22.44 7.96 -5.31
CA TRP A 145 21.23 8.79 -5.34
C TRP A 145 20.11 8.20 -4.48
N SER A 146 20.02 6.87 -4.32
CA SER A 146 18.94 6.24 -3.53
C SER A 146 18.95 6.59 -2.04
N ALA A 147 20.07 7.15 -1.55
CA ALA A 147 20.26 7.64 -0.19
C ALA A 147 20.40 9.17 -0.13
N SER A 148 20.08 9.89 -1.22
CA SER A 148 20.15 11.34 -1.26
C SER A 148 18.91 11.99 -0.63
N PRO A 149 18.99 13.27 -0.23
CA PRO A 149 17.82 14.02 0.25
C PRO A 149 16.65 14.03 -0.74
N GLU A 150 16.92 14.08 -2.04
CA GLU A 150 15.90 14.07 -3.09
C GLU A 150 15.15 12.73 -3.14
N ALA A 151 15.85 11.61 -2.91
CA ALA A 151 15.22 10.29 -2.81
C ALA A 151 14.41 10.13 -1.51
N GLU A 152 14.81 10.81 -0.44
CA GLU A 152 14.06 10.87 0.82
C GLU A 152 12.77 11.68 0.64
N GLU A 153 12.85 12.87 0.04
CA GLU A 153 11.68 13.71 -0.27
C GLU A 153 10.67 12.97 -1.17
N LEU A 154 11.17 12.21 -2.15
CA LEU A 154 10.33 11.33 -2.97
C LEU A 154 9.61 10.26 -2.14
N ALA A 155 10.30 9.63 -1.19
CA ALA A 155 9.71 8.60 -0.32
C ALA A 155 8.68 9.20 0.64
N GLU A 156 8.95 10.37 1.21
CA GLU A 156 8.00 11.11 2.05
C GLU A 156 6.74 11.50 1.27
N ALA A 157 6.89 11.98 0.04
CA ALA A 157 5.75 12.29 -0.83
C ALA A 157 4.94 11.04 -1.19
N ASP A 158 5.60 9.92 -1.46
CA ASP A 158 4.93 8.64 -1.71
C ASP A 158 4.21 8.11 -0.45
N ASP A 159 4.81 8.27 0.73
CA ASP A 159 4.20 7.92 2.01
C ASP A 159 2.92 8.73 2.26
N ALA A 160 2.97 10.05 2.06
CA ALA A 160 1.80 10.92 2.17
C ALA A 160 0.69 10.54 1.19
N ARG A 161 1.05 10.16 -0.05
CA ARG A 161 0.10 9.67 -1.05
C ARG A 161 -0.56 8.35 -0.60
N VAL A 162 0.22 7.38 -0.15
CA VAL A 162 -0.29 6.09 0.32
C VAL A 162 -1.21 6.26 1.53
N GLU A 163 -0.89 7.17 2.45
CA GLU A 163 -1.75 7.49 3.59
C GLU A 163 -3.08 8.11 3.18
N ALA A 164 -3.06 9.07 2.26
CA ALA A 164 -4.28 9.68 1.72
C ALA A 164 -5.17 8.62 1.04
N GLU A 165 -4.59 7.77 0.21
CA GLU A 165 -5.30 6.66 -0.43
C GLU A 165 -5.87 5.67 0.61
N ALA A 166 -5.09 5.29 1.62
CA ALA A 166 -5.54 4.39 2.69
C ALA A 166 -6.74 4.96 3.45
N MET A 167 -6.73 6.27 3.74
CA MET A 167 -7.88 6.97 4.31
C MET A 167 -9.11 6.85 3.39
N GLY A 168 -8.96 7.07 2.09
CA GLY A 168 -10.03 6.90 1.11
C GLY A 168 -10.63 5.49 1.12
N TYR A 169 -9.79 4.46 1.13
CA TYR A 169 -10.23 3.06 1.25
C TYR A 169 -10.97 2.79 2.56
N ALA A 170 -10.51 3.36 3.67
CA ALA A 170 -11.21 3.23 4.96
C ALA A 170 -12.60 3.87 4.92
N LEU A 171 -12.75 5.05 4.29
CA LEU A 171 -14.04 5.69 4.08
C LEU A 171 -14.97 4.85 3.18
N ALA A 172 -14.42 4.24 2.13
CA ALA A 172 -15.17 3.34 1.26
C ALA A 172 -15.66 2.09 2.01
N ALA A 173 -14.83 1.54 2.91
CA ALA A 173 -15.20 0.41 3.76
C ALA A 173 -16.34 0.76 4.72
N LEU A 174 -16.25 1.90 5.41
CA LEU A 174 -17.32 2.38 6.30
C LEU A 174 -18.64 2.58 5.54
N ARG A 175 -18.60 3.14 4.33
CA ARG A 175 -19.80 3.25 3.48
C ARG A 175 -20.40 1.88 3.17
N GLN A 176 -19.57 0.90 2.81
CA GLN A 176 -20.03 -0.46 2.50
C GLN A 176 -20.65 -1.15 3.72
N GLU A 177 -20.08 -0.95 4.91
CA GLU A 177 -20.63 -1.43 6.18
C GLU A 177 -21.99 -0.77 6.50
N SER A 178 -22.17 0.50 6.15
CA SER A 178 -23.48 1.19 6.19
C SER A 178 -24.46 0.72 5.11
N GLY A 179 -24.07 -0.20 4.21
CA GLY A 179 -24.93 -0.76 3.17
C GLY A 179 -25.26 0.19 2.01
N LEU A 180 -24.54 1.30 1.88
CA LEU A 180 -24.80 2.33 0.88
C LEU A 180 -23.91 2.16 -0.34
N THR A 181 -24.43 2.49 -1.52
CA THR A 181 -23.65 2.65 -2.75
C THR A 181 -23.05 4.07 -2.84
N GLN A 182 -22.03 4.25 -3.68
CA GLN A 182 -21.47 5.60 -3.93
C GLN A 182 -22.54 6.58 -4.44
N ALA A 183 -23.45 6.11 -5.30
CA ALA A 183 -24.53 6.93 -5.85
C ALA A 183 -25.51 7.39 -4.75
N GLN A 184 -25.83 6.53 -3.78
CA GLN A 184 -26.69 6.89 -2.66
C GLN A 184 -26.02 7.88 -1.70
N VAL A 185 -24.72 7.74 -1.46
CA VAL A 185 -23.97 8.75 -0.68
C VAL A 185 -23.94 10.08 -1.41
N ALA A 186 -23.69 10.07 -2.73
CA ALA A 186 -23.69 11.28 -3.55
C ALA A 186 -25.06 11.99 -3.51
N GLU A 187 -26.16 11.23 -3.62
CA GLU A 187 -27.52 11.74 -3.47
C GLU A 187 -27.74 12.37 -2.08
N GLY A 188 -27.32 11.70 -1.01
CA GLY A 188 -27.40 12.23 0.36
C GLY A 188 -26.56 13.50 0.60
N MET A 189 -25.45 13.64 -0.13
CA MET A 189 -24.60 14.84 -0.12
C MET A 189 -25.13 15.96 -1.04
N GLY A 190 -26.09 15.67 -1.93
CA GLY A 190 -26.46 16.58 -3.02
C GLY A 190 -25.32 16.84 -4.01
N ALA A 191 -24.44 15.86 -4.21
CA ALA A 191 -23.23 15.97 -5.02
C ALA A 191 -23.22 14.95 -6.18
N ASP A 192 -22.29 15.12 -7.11
CA ASP A 192 -22.04 14.14 -8.17
C ASP A 192 -21.29 12.91 -7.61
N GLN A 193 -21.57 11.72 -8.16
CA GLN A 193 -20.89 10.48 -7.76
C GLN A 193 -19.36 10.55 -7.91
N THR A 194 -18.87 11.35 -8.86
CA THR A 194 -17.44 11.57 -9.08
C THR A 194 -16.75 12.11 -7.82
N LEU A 195 -17.40 13.00 -7.07
CA LEU A 195 -16.85 13.53 -5.82
C LEU A 195 -16.68 12.42 -4.77
N VAL A 196 -17.69 11.56 -4.61
CA VAL A 196 -17.62 10.40 -3.70
C VAL A 196 -16.49 9.46 -4.10
N SER A 197 -16.35 9.19 -5.39
CA SER A 197 -15.24 8.39 -5.91
C SER A 197 -13.88 9.04 -5.62
N GLN A 198 -13.73 10.36 -5.80
CA GLN A 198 -12.48 11.07 -5.51
C GLN A 198 -12.10 10.96 -4.03
N ILE A 199 -13.06 11.20 -3.13
CA ILE A 199 -12.88 11.05 -1.68
C ILE A 199 -12.41 9.63 -1.32
N GLU A 200 -13.07 8.61 -1.88
CA GLU A 200 -12.72 7.20 -1.66
C GLU A 200 -11.35 6.79 -2.25
N HIS A 201 -10.78 7.62 -3.14
CA HIS A 201 -9.41 7.46 -3.65
C HIS A 201 -8.41 8.42 -2.98
N GLY A 202 -8.77 9.01 -1.84
CA GLY A 202 -7.89 9.88 -1.05
C GLY A 202 -7.76 11.31 -1.58
N GLN A 203 -8.53 11.67 -2.61
CA GLN A 203 -8.55 13.02 -3.17
C GLN A 203 -9.60 13.85 -2.44
N VAL A 204 -9.14 14.61 -1.45
CA VAL A 204 -10.00 15.51 -0.67
C VAL A 204 -9.56 16.95 -0.91
N ASP A 205 -10.49 17.76 -1.42
CA ASP A 205 -10.29 19.18 -1.69
C ASP A 205 -10.90 20.10 -0.62
N SER A 206 -11.82 19.58 0.21
CA SER A 206 -12.58 20.36 1.19
C SER A 206 -12.98 19.54 2.42
N LEU A 207 -12.83 20.15 3.60
CA LEU A 207 -13.35 19.60 4.86
C LEU A 207 -14.89 19.47 4.85
N GLU A 208 -15.58 20.34 4.12
CA GLU A 208 -17.05 20.30 4.01
C GLU A 208 -17.51 19.07 3.23
N HIS A 209 -16.80 18.70 2.15
CA HIS A 209 -17.10 17.49 1.40
C HIS A 209 -16.90 16.24 2.25
N LEU A 210 -15.83 16.17 3.06
CA LEU A 210 -15.65 15.09 4.03
C LEU A 210 -16.76 15.07 5.07
N ARG A 211 -17.14 16.22 5.62
CA ARG A 211 -18.22 16.31 6.62
C ARG A 211 -19.55 15.79 6.04
N CYS A 212 -19.91 16.20 4.83
CA CYS A 212 -21.12 15.73 4.15
C CYS A 212 -21.07 14.23 3.84
N TYR A 213 -19.93 13.72 3.36
CA TYR A 213 -19.75 12.28 3.12
C TYR A 213 -19.95 11.48 4.41
N ILE A 214 -19.28 11.89 5.48
CA ILE A 214 -19.34 11.22 6.79
C ILE A 214 -20.76 11.27 7.37
N GLY A 215 -21.44 12.41 7.29
CA GLY A 215 -22.83 12.55 7.71
C GLY A 215 -23.78 11.66 6.89
N ALA A 216 -23.59 11.59 5.57
CA ALA A 216 -24.41 10.75 4.69
C ALA A 216 -24.32 9.25 5.00
N ILE A 217 -23.17 8.78 5.52
CA ILE A 217 -23.01 7.39 5.99
C ILE A 217 -23.35 7.19 7.48
N GLY A 218 -23.80 8.24 8.18
CA GLY A 218 -24.18 8.22 9.60
C GLY A 218 -23.00 8.29 10.58
N GLY A 219 -21.83 8.71 10.11
CA GLY A 219 -20.61 8.84 10.93
C GLY A 219 -20.46 10.21 11.58
N ILE A 220 -19.37 10.37 12.35
CA ILE A 220 -19.00 11.63 13.01
C ILE A 220 -17.57 11.97 12.59
N LEU A 221 -17.35 13.21 12.14
CA LEU A 221 -16.02 13.70 11.78
C LEU A 221 -15.35 14.40 12.97
N GLU A 222 -14.27 13.80 13.45
CA GLU A 222 -13.39 14.38 14.46
C GLU A 222 -12.06 14.80 13.83
N LEU A 223 -11.68 16.08 14.00
CA LEU A 223 -10.39 16.60 13.56
C LEU A 223 -9.42 16.65 14.72
N LYS A 224 -8.27 15.97 14.59
CA LYS A 224 -7.18 16.05 15.56
C LYS A 224 -6.18 17.09 15.10
N VAL A 225 -6.00 18.14 15.89
CA VAL A 225 -5.04 19.20 15.66
C VAL A 225 -3.93 19.08 16.70
N ALA A 226 -2.68 18.99 16.24
CA ALA A 226 -1.52 18.89 17.11
C ALA A 226 -0.54 20.03 16.83
N GLN A 227 -0.16 20.73 17.89
CA GLN A 227 0.98 21.65 17.91
C GLN A 227 1.70 21.40 19.22
N GLU A 228 2.80 20.64 19.17
CA GLU A 228 3.47 20.12 20.36
C GLU A 228 3.75 21.24 21.39
N PRO A 229 3.41 21.04 22.69
CA PRO A 229 2.93 19.80 23.33
C PRO A 229 1.40 19.64 23.32
N THR A 230 0.66 20.52 22.66
CA THR A 230 -0.80 20.60 22.72
C THR A 230 -1.45 19.74 21.65
N ARG A 231 -2.49 19.00 22.02
CA ARG A 231 -3.39 18.29 21.10
C ARG A 231 -4.83 18.59 21.42
N VAL A 232 -5.61 18.96 20.41
CA VAL A 232 -7.03 19.28 20.51
C VAL A 232 -7.80 18.41 19.53
N THR A 233 -8.95 17.89 19.94
CA THR A 233 -9.90 17.22 19.05
C THR A 233 -11.11 18.14 18.85
N LEU A 234 -11.41 18.47 17.60
CA LEU A 234 -12.55 19.29 17.19
C LEU A 234 -13.62 18.37 16.62
N GLY A 235 -14.80 18.35 17.23
CA GLY A 235 -15.98 17.71 16.63
C GLY A 235 -16.65 18.67 15.66
N LEU A 236 -16.81 18.25 14.40
CA LEU A 236 -17.58 19.02 13.42
C LEU A 236 -19.05 18.58 13.54
N ALA A 237 -19.84 19.34 14.30
CA ALA A 237 -21.29 19.13 14.37
C ALA A 237 -21.92 19.30 12.97
N GLU A 238 -23.03 18.63 12.70
CA GLU A 238 -23.78 18.92 11.49
C GLU A 238 -24.21 20.38 11.51
N SER A 239 -23.86 21.14 10.47
CA SER A 239 -24.52 22.42 10.21
C SER A 239 -26.00 22.11 10.04
N GLY A 240 -26.78 22.38 11.10
CA GLY A 240 -28.22 22.35 11.04
C GLY A 240 -28.67 23.31 9.95
N ALA A 241 -28.91 22.80 8.75
CA ALA A 241 -29.78 23.46 7.79
C ALA A 241 -31.11 23.64 8.52
N GLY A 242 -31.40 24.89 8.89
CA GLY A 242 -32.55 25.23 9.68
C GLY A 242 -33.81 24.61 9.09
N ARG A 243 -34.47 23.75 9.88
CA ARG A 243 -35.91 23.58 9.76
C ARG A 243 -36.55 24.88 10.26
N ALA A 244 -36.58 25.87 9.39
CA ALA A 244 -37.56 26.93 9.42
C ALA A 244 -38.79 26.45 8.65
N GLY A 245 -39.95 26.43 9.31
CA GLY A 245 -41.26 26.40 8.66
C GLY A 245 -42.14 25.21 9.03
N GLY A 246 -43.16 25.47 9.86
CA GLY A 246 -44.30 24.58 10.11
C GLY A 246 -44.89 24.77 11.49
#